data_AF-A0A8T5BLE9-F1
#
_entry.id   AF-A0A8T5BLE9-F1
#
_cell.length_a   1.000
_cell.length_b   1.000
_cell.length_c   1.000
_cell.angle_alpha   90.00
_cell.angle_beta   90.00
_cell.angle_gamma   90.00
#
_symmetry.space_group_name_H-M   'P 1'
#
loop_
_entity.id
_entity.type
_entity.pdbx_description
1 polymer ?
#
loop_
_entity_poly.entity_id
_entity_poly.type
_entity_poly.pdbx_seq_one_letter_code
_entity_poly.pdbx_strand_id
1 'polypeptide(L)'
;MRSERDKYNEEAKMWADKRDKLHEEIRRIRQEANCFKVKRDSLHNEIKFLKTIKEGRLKKRSEILEILKSKRQKIKEMLSAKTGRSSKSLEEEIARIDWKIQTEPNSLEEEKKLVEQVKTLEAQLQAHRQIEHTKIEVDKLKRESQTLKDEIQADSNKIHELAEISQKFHERMLEELEKAKALQTEADEIHRKYVETREKANAVHLKCVEISEQIKNLRAVIKQKEEEETKKQQLDLKKKIENYALEKLKKGKKLSFDEFKILAEQGKI
;
A
#
# COMPACT_ATOMS: atom_id res chain seq x y z
N MET A 1 22.77 4.70 45.47
CA MET A 1 22.22 5.88 44.77
C MET A 1 22.83 6.14 43.39
N ARG A 2 24.10 6.58 43.24
CA ARG A 2 24.67 6.77 41.87
C ARG A 2 24.75 5.47 41.06
N SER A 3 25.31 4.41 41.66
CA SER A 3 25.37 3.09 41.01
C SER A 3 23.98 2.49 40.72
N GLU A 4 22.98 2.75 41.55
CA GLU A 4 21.59 2.28 41.29
C GLU A 4 20.93 3.05 40.14
N ARG A 5 21.14 4.37 40.07
CA ARG A 5 20.69 5.19 38.92
C ARG A 5 21.31 4.67 37.64
N ASP A 6 22.61 4.38 37.67
CA ASP A 6 23.34 3.93 36.48
C ASP A 6 22.84 2.55 36.02
N LYS A 7 22.55 1.64 36.96
CA LYS A 7 21.89 0.34 36.66
C LYS A 7 20.52 0.52 36.00
N TYR A 8 19.64 1.36 36.55
CA TYR A 8 18.33 1.60 35.95
C TYR A 8 18.44 2.27 34.58
N ASN A 9 19.43 3.14 34.37
CA ASN A 9 19.69 3.73 33.05
C ASN A 9 20.18 2.69 32.03
N GLU A 10 21.05 1.77 32.44
CA GLU A 10 21.50 0.65 31.59
C GLU A 10 20.33 -0.26 31.21
N GLU A 11 19.49 -0.63 32.19
CA GLU A 11 18.27 -1.42 31.93
C GLU A 11 17.31 -0.69 30.99
N ALA A 12 17.08 0.61 31.18
CA ALA A 12 16.26 1.41 30.29
C ALA A 12 16.85 1.44 28.87
N LYS A 13 18.16 1.55 28.73
CA LYS A 13 18.83 1.48 27.43
C LYS A 13 18.61 0.11 26.76
N MET A 14 18.74 -0.98 27.51
CA MET A 14 18.47 -2.33 26.99
C MET A 14 17.03 -2.49 26.50
N TRP A 15 16.05 -1.93 27.22
CA TRP A 15 14.65 -1.96 26.78
C TRP A 15 14.42 -1.10 25.53
N ALA A 16 15.05 0.07 25.44
CA ALA A 16 15.01 0.91 24.24
C ALA A 16 15.56 0.17 23.01
N ASP A 17 16.75 -0.44 23.13
CA ASP A 17 17.38 -1.18 22.04
C ASP A 17 16.52 -2.37 21.57
N LYS A 18 15.88 -3.08 22.51
CA LYS A 18 14.95 -4.17 22.19
C LYS A 18 13.70 -3.67 21.46
N ARG A 19 13.10 -2.58 21.94
CA ARG A 19 11.94 -1.95 21.29
C ARG A 19 12.28 -1.52 19.87
N ASP A 20 13.43 -0.90 19.68
CA ASP A 20 13.83 -0.36 18.38
C ASP A 20 14.05 -1.48 17.35
N LYS A 21 14.63 -2.61 17.77
CA LYS A 21 14.73 -3.82 16.93
C LYS A 21 13.35 -4.35 16.51
N LEU A 22 12.38 -4.41 17.43
CA LEU A 22 11.02 -4.82 17.10
C LEU A 22 10.34 -3.83 16.15
N HIS A 23 10.54 -2.53 16.34
CA HIS A 23 10.00 -1.52 15.42
C HIS A 23 10.63 -1.59 14.03
N GLU A 24 11.91 -1.91 13.91
CA GLU A 24 12.55 -2.18 12.62
C GLU A 24 11.94 -3.41 11.94
N GLU A 25 11.73 -4.49 12.68
CA GLU A 25 11.10 -5.70 12.14
C GLU A 25 9.65 -5.46 11.70
N ILE A 26 8.86 -4.77 12.53
CA ILE A 26 7.49 -4.34 12.18
C ILE A 26 7.51 -3.51 10.89
N ARG A 27 8.48 -2.59 10.75
CA ARG A 27 8.60 -1.75 9.55
C ARG A 27 8.88 -2.61 8.31
N ARG A 28 9.78 -3.59 8.40
CA ARG A 28 10.07 -4.53 7.32
C ARG A 28 8.83 -5.34 6.91
N ILE A 29 8.14 -5.93 7.87
CA ILE A 29 6.93 -6.73 7.62
C ILE A 29 5.82 -5.88 6.99
N ARG A 30 5.62 -4.64 7.47
CA ARG A 30 4.65 -3.71 6.86
C ARG A 30 5.02 -3.35 5.42
N GLN A 31 6.30 -3.22 5.09
CA GLN A 31 6.75 -3.00 3.72
C GLN A 31 6.46 -4.22 2.84
N GLU A 32 6.72 -5.43 3.33
CA GLU A 32 6.41 -6.68 2.62
C GLU A 32 4.90 -6.84 2.38
N ALA A 33 4.07 -6.57 3.39
CA ALA A 33 2.62 -6.55 3.25
C ALA A 33 2.17 -5.52 2.20
N ASN A 34 2.77 -4.34 2.18
CA ASN A 34 2.48 -3.33 1.16
C ASN A 34 2.90 -3.78 -0.24
N CYS A 35 4.01 -4.50 -0.39
CA CYS A 35 4.40 -5.10 -1.67
C CYS A 35 3.36 -6.11 -2.17
N PHE A 36 2.80 -6.95 -1.29
CA PHE A 36 1.71 -7.86 -1.64
C PHE A 36 0.43 -7.11 -2.03
N LYS A 37 0.10 -6.02 -1.32
CA LYS A 37 -1.02 -5.14 -1.66
C LYS A 37 -0.89 -4.58 -3.07
N VAL A 38 0.26 -4.02 -3.42
CA VAL A 38 0.51 -3.44 -4.75
C VAL A 38 0.35 -4.50 -5.85
N LYS A 39 0.89 -5.71 -5.63
CA LYS A 39 0.74 -6.84 -6.59
C LYS A 39 -0.72 -7.24 -6.77
N ARG A 40 -1.46 -7.36 -5.66
CA ARG A 40 -2.90 -7.64 -5.67
C ARG A 40 -3.67 -6.58 -6.44
N ASP A 41 -3.40 -5.30 -6.19
CA ASP A 41 -4.11 -4.18 -6.82
C ASP A 41 -3.81 -4.13 -8.33
N SER A 42 -2.58 -4.44 -8.75
CA SER A 42 -2.23 -4.60 -10.17
C SER A 42 -3.05 -5.72 -10.84
N LEU A 43 -3.13 -6.90 -10.20
CA LEU A 43 -3.91 -8.02 -10.72
C LEU A 43 -5.41 -7.69 -10.77
N HIS A 44 -5.92 -6.96 -9.78
CA HIS A 44 -7.31 -6.51 -9.78
C HIS A 44 -7.62 -5.61 -10.97
N ASN A 45 -6.73 -4.67 -11.30
CA ASN A 45 -6.87 -3.81 -12.46
C ASN A 45 -6.84 -4.60 -13.77
N GLU A 46 -5.96 -5.60 -13.88
CA GLU A 46 -5.90 -6.50 -15.04
C GLU A 46 -7.18 -7.32 -15.19
N ILE A 47 -7.69 -7.89 -14.10
CA ILE A 47 -8.99 -8.60 -14.07
C ILE A 47 -10.12 -7.68 -14.53
N LYS A 48 -10.14 -6.42 -14.06
CA LYS A 48 -11.15 -5.45 -14.46
C LYS A 48 -11.10 -5.17 -15.95
N PHE A 49 -9.89 -4.98 -16.51
CA PHE A 49 -9.69 -4.79 -17.94
C PHE A 49 -10.17 -5.99 -18.77
N LEU A 50 -9.80 -7.21 -18.36
CA LEU A 50 -10.25 -8.45 -19.02
C LEU A 50 -11.78 -8.61 -18.96
N LYS A 51 -12.42 -8.23 -17.84
CA LYS A 51 -13.88 -8.23 -17.73
C LYS A 51 -14.52 -7.30 -18.75
N THR A 52 -13.99 -6.08 -18.93
CA THR A 52 -14.50 -5.13 -19.93
C THR A 52 -14.36 -5.68 -21.36
N ILE A 53 -13.21 -6.31 -21.69
CA ILE A 53 -13.03 -6.95 -23.00
C ILE A 53 -14.04 -8.09 -23.19
N LYS A 54 -14.17 -8.96 -22.20
CA LYS A 54 -15.10 -10.10 -22.22
C LYS A 54 -16.55 -9.64 -22.42
N GLU A 55 -16.97 -8.57 -21.74
CA GLU A 55 -18.29 -7.96 -21.93
C GLU A 55 -18.49 -7.45 -23.36
N GLY A 56 -17.48 -6.80 -23.93
CA GLY A 56 -17.51 -6.37 -25.34
C GLY A 56 -17.64 -7.54 -26.30
N ARG A 57 -16.89 -8.63 -26.08
CA ARG A 57 -16.99 -9.87 -26.88
C ARG A 57 -18.36 -10.55 -26.74
N LEU A 58 -18.92 -10.57 -25.53
CA LEU A 58 -20.26 -11.11 -25.28
C LEU A 58 -21.33 -10.34 -26.06
N LYS A 59 -21.26 -9.00 -26.06
CA LYS A 59 -22.18 -8.15 -26.85
C LYS A 59 -22.08 -8.45 -28.34
N LYS A 60 -20.86 -8.43 -28.91
CA LYS A 60 -20.63 -8.77 -30.33
C LYS A 60 -21.16 -10.17 -30.69
N ARG A 61 -20.90 -11.16 -29.83
CA ARG A 61 -21.41 -12.52 -30.04
C ARG A 61 -22.94 -12.57 -30.00
N SER A 62 -23.58 -11.81 -29.10
CA SER A 62 -25.04 -11.73 -29.03
C SER A 62 -25.65 -11.11 -30.29
N GLU A 63 -25.04 -10.05 -30.83
CA GLU A 63 -25.45 -9.42 -32.09
C GLU A 63 -25.34 -10.40 -33.27
N ILE A 64 -24.23 -11.14 -33.36
CA ILE A 64 -24.04 -12.17 -34.39
C ILE A 64 -25.11 -13.26 -34.28
N LEU A 65 -25.49 -13.68 -33.06
CA LEU A 65 -26.53 -14.69 -32.86
C LEU A 65 -27.90 -14.20 -33.32
N GLU A 66 -28.25 -12.94 -33.08
CA GLU A 66 -29.49 -12.33 -33.60
C GLU A 66 -29.48 -12.23 -35.14
N ILE A 67 -28.35 -11.82 -35.73
CA ILE A 67 -28.20 -11.80 -37.19
C ILE A 67 -28.35 -13.23 -37.75
N LEU A 68 -27.72 -14.23 -37.13
CA LEU A 68 -27.86 -15.63 -37.53
C LEU A 68 -29.31 -16.11 -37.47
N LYS A 69 -30.05 -15.71 -36.43
CA LYS A 69 -31.48 -16.06 -36.28
C LYS A 69 -32.31 -15.47 -37.43
N SER A 70 -32.14 -14.19 -37.73
CA SER A 70 -32.86 -13.52 -38.84
C SER A 70 -32.50 -14.12 -40.20
N LYS A 71 -31.23 -14.43 -40.45
CA LYS A 71 -30.76 -15.04 -41.71
C LYS A 71 -31.29 -16.47 -41.87
N ARG A 72 -31.35 -17.27 -40.80
CA ARG A 72 -31.96 -18.61 -40.82
C ARG A 72 -33.46 -18.54 -41.12
N GLN A 73 -34.16 -17.59 -40.53
CA GLN A 73 -35.58 -17.37 -40.79
C GLN A 73 -35.82 -16.99 -42.26
N LYS A 74 -35.01 -16.08 -42.81
CA LYS A 74 -35.05 -15.71 -44.23
C LYS A 74 -34.80 -16.92 -45.16
N ILE A 75 -33.82 -17.77 -44.84
CA ILE A 75 -33.58 -19.02 -45.59
C ILE A 75 -34.82 -19.93 -45.52
N LYS A 76 -35.43 -20.09 -44.35
CA LYS A 76 -36.62 -20.93 -44.18
C LYS A 76 -37.81 -20.43 -45.01
N GLU A 77 -38.04 -19.12 -45.03
CA GLU A 77 -39.08 -18.47 -45.85
C GLU A 77 -38.80 -18.68 -47.35
N MET A 78 -37.58 -18.42 -47.81
CA MET A 78 -37.19 -18.63 -49.22
C MET A 78 -37.29 -20.11 -49.64
N LEU A 79 -36.98 -21.06 -48.74
CA LEU A 79 -37.15 -22.49 -49.00
C LEU A 79 -38.63 -22.90 -49.07
N SER A 80 -39.50 -22.31 -48.25
CA SER A 80 -40.93 -22.60 -48.26
C SER A 80 -41.65 -22.06 -49.51
N ALA A 81 -41.14 -20.97 -50.09
CA ALA A 81 -41.63 -20.40 -51.34
C ALA A 81 -41.11 -21.13 -52.60
N LYS A 82 -40.22 -22.12 -52.44
CA LYS A 82 -39.54 -22.79 -53.56
C LYS A 82 -40.36 -23.96 -54.09
N THR A 83 -40.32 -24.15 -55.41
CA THR A 83 -40.75 -25.41 -56.05
C THR A 83 -39.70 -26.50 -55.77
N GLY A 84 -40.09 -27.76 -55.57
CA GLY A 84 -39.16 -28.86 -55.21
C GLY A 84 -38.08 -29.21 -56.25
N ARG A 85 -37.97 -28.45 -57.34
CA ARG A 85 -36.99 -28.65 -58.42
C ARG A 85 -35.58 -28.27 -57.98
N SER A 86 -34.58 -28.86 -58.64
CA SER A 86 -33.16 -28.57 -58.39
C SER A 86 -32.69 -27.39 -59.24
N SER A 87 -31.67 -26.67 -58.77
CA SER A 87 -31.07 -25.54 -59.51
C SER A 87 -30.59 -25.96 -60.89
N LYS A 88 -29.97 -27.15 -60.98
CA LYS A 88 -29.46 -27.73 -62.22
C LYS A 88 -30.58 -28.10 -63.19
N SER A 89 -31.69 -28.63 -62.66
CA SER A 89 -32.87 -28.95 -63.47
C SER A 89 -33.51 -27.70 -64.06
N LEU A 90 -33.53 -26.58 -63.32
CA LEU A 90 -34.04 -25.29 -63.81
C LEU A 90 -33.13 -24.72 -64.90
N GLU A 91 -31.81 -24.77 -64.72
CA GLU A 91 -30.83 -24.32 -65.73
C GLU A 91 -30.92 -25.12 -67.02
N GLU A 92 -31.06 -26.45 -66.93
CA GLU A 92 -31.27 -27.33 -68.09
C GLU A 92 -32.61 -27.06 -68.80
N GLU A 93 -33.66 -26.71 -68.06
CA GLU A 93 -34.98 -26.38 -68.61
C GLU A 93 -34.97 -25.03 -69.35
N ILE A 94 -34.32 -24.01 -68.77
CA ILE A 94 -34.09 -22.72 -69.43
C ILE A 94 -33.29 -22.91 -70.73
N ALA A 95 -32.16 -23.63 -70.67
CA ALA A 95 -31.32 -23.88 -71.85
C ALA A 95 -32.06 -24.64 -72.97
N ARG A 96 -32.96 -25.57 -72.62
CA ARG A 96 -33.82 -26.26 -73.59
C ARG A 96 -34.83 -25.30 -74.23
N ILE A 97 -35.45 -24.41 -73.45
CA ILE A 97 -36.42 -23.44 -73.98
C ILE A 97 -35.70 -22.42 -74.88
N ASP A 98 -34.54 -21.92 -74.48
CA ASP A 98 -33.73 -21.00 -75.28
C ASP A 98 -33.31 -21.63 -76.62
N TRP A 99 -32.86 -22.89 -76.60
CA TRP A 99 -32.54 -23.62 -77.83
C TRP A 99 -33.75 -23.78 -78.73
N LYS A 100 -34.93 -24.06 -78.15
CA LYS A 100 -36.19 -24.18 -78.90
C LYS A 100 -36.59 -22.87 -79.57
N ILE A 101 -36.43 -21.74 -78.87
CA ILE A 101 -36.68 -20.39 -79.44
C ILE A 101 -35.72 -20.10 -80.60
N GLN A 102 -34.45 -20.52 -80.49
CA GLN A 102 -33.43 -20.26 -81.52
C GLN A 102 -33.52 -21.15 -82.76
N THR A 103 -33.99 -22.39 -82.62
CA THR A 103 -33.89 -23.42 -83.69
C THR A 103 -35.22 -23.78 -84.35
N GLU A 104 -36.37 -23.50 -83.72
CA GLU A 104 -37.69 -23.84 -84.25
C GLU A 104 -38.45 -22.59 -84.73
N PRO A 105 -39.16 -22.66 -85.88
CA PRO A 105 -40.05 -21.58 -86.31
C PRO A 105 -41.31 -21.56 -85.42
N ASN A 106 -41.30 -20.70 -84.41
CA ASN A 106 -42.41 -20.51 -83.47
C ASN A 106 -43.29 -19.32 -83.91
N SER A 107 -44.58 -19.37 -83.62
CA SER A 107 -45.43 -18.20 -83.74
C SER A 107 -45.13 -17.16 -82.64
N LEU A 108 -45.43 -15.89 -82.91
CA LEU A 108 -45.27 -14.78 -81.95
C LEU A 108 -45.95 -15.03 -80.59
N GLU A 109 -47.05 -15.79 -80.56
CA GLU A 109 -47.76 -16.13 -79.32
C GLU A 109 -47.07 -17.26 -78.54
N GLU A 110 -46.51 -18.25 -79.23
CA GLU A 110 -45.77 -19.36 -78.63
C GLU A 110 -44.44 -18.87 -78.05
N GLU A 111 -43.73 -18.01 -78.78
CA GLU A 111 -42.50 -17.39 -78.31
C GLU A 111 -42.75 -16.56 -77.04
N LYS A 112 -43.83 -15.76 -77.00
CA LYS A 112 -44.23 -15.02 -75.78
C LYS A 112 -44.47 -15.94 -74.58
N LYS A 113 -45.11 -17.09 -74.79
CA LYS A 113 -45.34 -18.09 -73.72
C LYS A 113 -44.04 -18.72 -73.24
N LEU A 114 -43.13 -19.07 -74.15
CA LEU A 114 -41.82 -19.63 -73.81
C LEU A 114 -40.96 -18.60 -73.06
N VAL A 115 -40.95 -17.34 -73.48
CA VAL A 115 -40.26 -16.25 -72.78
C VAL A 115 -40.81 -16.04 -71.37
N GLU A 116 -42.13 -16.08 -71.19
CA GLU A 116 -42.73 -15.94 -69.85
C GLU A 116 -42.37 -17.13 -68.95
N GLN A 117 -42.32 -18.35 -69.51
CA GLN A 117 -41.83 -19.53 -68.79
C GLN A 117 -40.37 -19.37 -68.35
N VAL A 118 -39.49 -18.90 -69.24
CA VAL A 118 -38.07 -18.62 -68.91
C VAL A 118 -37.98 -17.62 -67.77
N LYS A 119 -38.72 -16.50 -67.81
CA LYS A 119 -38.71 -15.52 -66.70
C LYS A 119 -39.09 -16.15 -65.35
N THR A 120 -40.10 -17.03 -65.32
CA THR A 120 -40.49 -17.70 -64.07
C THR A 120 -39.41 -18.66 -63.57
N LEU A 121 -38.74 -19.38 -64.47
CA LEU A 121 -37.65 -20.30 -64.14
C LEU A 121 -36.40 -19.53 -63.67
N GLU A 122 -36.09 -18.40 -64.30
CA GLU A 122 -35.01 -17.49 -63.91
C GLU A 122 -35.24 -16.89 -62.52
N ALA A 123 -36.47 -16.48 -62.20
CA ALA A 123 -36.82 -15.99 -60.86
C ALA A 123 -36.61 -17.09 -59.79
N GLN A 124 -36.96 -18.34 -60.10
CA GLN A 124 -36.71 -19.49 -59.22
C GLN A 124 -35.20 -19.75 -59.05
N LEU A 125 -34.43 -19.64 -60.14
CA LEU A 125 -32.98 -19.80 -60.13
C LEU A 125 -32.29 -18.68 -59.32
N GLN A 126 -32.78 -17.45 -59.43
CA GLN A 126 -32.29 -16.32 -58.64
C GLN A 126 -32.54 -16.54 -57.14
N ALA A 127 -33.72 -17.04 -56.75
CA ALA A 127 -34.02 -17.40 -55.37
C ALA A 127 -33.06 -18.48 -54.83
N HIS A 128 -32.74 -19.48 -55.67
CA HIS A 128 -31.72 -20.49 -55.37
C HIS A 128 -30.33 -19.90 -55.08
N ARG A 129 -29.87 -18.99 -55.94
CA ARG A 129 -28.57 -18.29 -55.77
C ARG A 129 -28.57 -17.45 -54.48
N GLN A 130 -29.66 -16.76 -54.18
CA GLN A 130 -29.79 -15.97 -52.94
C GLN A 130 -29.76 -16.84 -51.67
N ILE A 131 -30.41 -18.01 -51.70
CA ILE A 131 -30.36 -18.98 -50.60
C ILE A 131 -28.92 -19.43 -50.37
N GLU A 132 -28.20 -19.81 -51.44
CA GLU A 132 -26.84 -20.30 -51.32
C GLU A 132 -25.88 -19.22 -50.81
N HIS A 133 -26.00 -17.99 -51.32
CA HIS A 133 -25.27 -16.84 -50.80
C HIS A 133 -25.53 -16.62 -49.30
N THR A 134 -26.80 -16.67 -48.88
CA THR A 134 -27.18 -16.49 -47.47
C THR A 134 -26.64 -17.62 -46.58
N LYS A 135 -26.54 -18.86 -47.08
CA LYS A 135 -25.90 -19.96 -46.34
C LYS A 135 -24.41 -19.73 -46.13
N ILE A 136 -23.70 -19.27 -47.16
CA ILE A 136 -22.27 -18.93 -47.06
C ILE A 136 -22.06 -17.85 -46.00
N GLU A 137 -22.88 -16.80 -45.99
CA GLU A 137 -22.86 -15.78 -44.93
C GLU A 137 -23.12 -16.36 -43.54
N VAL A 138 -24.12 -17.24 -43.40
CA VAL A 138 -24.45 -17.93 -42.15
C VAL A 138 -23.26 -18.75 -41.66
N ASP A 139 -22.57 -19.47 -42.53
CA ASP A 139 -21.43 -20.30 -42.14
C ASP A 139 -20.18 -19.45 -41.80
N LYS A 140 -20.03 -18.27 -42.39
CA LYS A 140 -19.02 -17.28 -41.96
C LYS A 140 -19.34 -16.76 -40.56
N LEU A 141 -20.58 -16.32 -40.32
CA LEU A 141 -21.03 -15.82 -39.01
C LEU A 141 -20.98 -16.89 -37.91
N LYS A 142 -21.26 -18.16 -38.23
CA LYS A 142 -21.09 -19.27 -37.29
C LYS A 142 -19.63 -19.43 -36.86
N ARG A 143 -18.70 -19.38 -37.81
CA ARG A 143 -17.26 -19.46 -37.52
C ARG A 143 -16.83 -18.31 -36.62
N GLU A 144 -17.23 -17.08 -36.94
CA GLU A 144 -16.95 -15.89 -36.11
C GLU A 144 -17.58 -15.99 -34.71
N SER A 145 -18.83 -16.47 -34.60
CA SER A 145 -19.45 -16.70 -33.29
C SER A 145 -18.71 -17.77 -32.48
N GLN A 146 -18.11 -18.76 -33.13
CA GLN A 146 -17.36 -19.83 -32.47
C GLN A 146 -16.00 -19.30 -32.00
N THR A 147 -15.27 -18.54 -32.82
CA THR A 147 -14.02 -17.90 -32.39
C THR A 147 -14.24 -16.98 -31.20
N LEU A 148 -15.29 -16.15 -31.22
CA LEU A 148 -15.64 -15.31 -30.07
C LEU A 148 -15.98 -16.12 -28.82
N LYS A 149 -16.64 -17.28 -28.97
CA LYS A 149 -16.93 -18.18 -27.83
C LYS A 149 -15.64 -18.69 -27.20
N ASP A 150 -14.68 -19.10 -28.02
CA ASP A 150 -13.40 -19.64 -27.56
C ASP A 150 -12.55 -18.54 -26.90
N GLU A 151 -12.55 -17.32 -27.45
CA GLU A 151 -11.91 -16.15 -26.83
C GLU A 151 -12.54 -15.80 -25.46
N ILE A 152 -13.87 -15.79 -25.35
CA ILE A 152 -14.58 -15.53 -24.09
C ILE A 152 -14.24 -16.60 -23.03
N GLN A 153 -14.09 -17.86 -23.46
CA GLN A 153 -13.68 -18.93 -22.55
C GLN A 153 -12.24 -18.73 -22.08
N ALA A 154 -11.32 -18.38 -22.99
CA ALA A 154 -9.94 -18.07 -22.64
C ALA A 154 -9.85 -16.89 -21.65
N ASP A 155 -10.59 -15.80 -21.89
CA ASP A 155 -10.67 -14.67 -20.95
C ASP A 155 -11.20 -15.11 -19.59
N SER A 156 -12.22 -15.97 -19.56
CA SER A 156 -12.83 -16.44 -18.33
C SER A 156 -11.88 -17.29 -17.50
N ASN A 157 -11.14 -18.18 -18.16
CA ASN A 157 -10.08 -18.97 -17.52
C ASN A 157 -8.99 -18.04 -16.98
N LYS A 158 -8.56 -17.05 -17.77
CA LYS A 158 -7.52 -16.11 -17.35
C LYS A 158 -7.95 -15.26 -16.15
N ILE A 159 -9.18 -14.76 -16.16
CA ILE A 159 -9.76 -14.03 -15.04
C ILE A 159 -9.77 -14.90 -13.77
N HIS A 160 -10.12 -16.18 -13.90
CA HIS A 160 -10.14 -17.10 -12.78
C HIS A 160 -8.73 -17.32 -12.20
N GLU A 161 -7.74 -17.63 -13.05
CA GLU A 161 -6.33 -17.77 -12.63
C GLU A 161 -5.81 -16.52 -11.91
N LEU A 162 -6.03 -15.33 -12.49
CA LEU A 162 -5.60 -14.08 -11.88
C LEU A 162 -6.33 -13.80 -10.57
N ALA A 163 -7.60 -14.17 -10.46
CA ALA A 163 -8.36 -14.04 -9.23
C ALA A 163 -7.81 -14.94 -8.12
N GLU A 164 -7.45 -16.19 -8.42
CA GLU A 164 -6.80 -17.09 -7.45
C GLU A 164 -5.44 -16.55 -6.99
N ILE A 165 -4.62 -16.05 -7.92
CA ILE A 165 -3.31 -15.46 -7.59
C ILE A 165 -3.50 -14.20 -6.73
N SER A 166 -4.45 -13.34 -7.09
CA SER A 166 -4.80 -12.14 -6.32
C SER A 166 -5.26 -12.49 -4.91
N GLN A 167 -6.06 -13.55 -4.76
CA GLN A 167 -6.52 -14.04 -3.47
C GLN A 167 -5.35 -14.54 -2.61
N LYS A 168 -4.41 -15.30 -3.18
CA LYS A 168 -3.19 -15.73 -2.48
C LYS A 168 -2.34 -14.56 -2.00
N PHE A 169 -2.21 -13.49 -2.81
CA PHE A 169 -1.52 -12.28 -2.37
C PHE A 169 -2.26 -11.56 -1.25
N HIS A 170 -3.59 -11.55 -1.29
CA HIS A 170 -4.40 -10.98 -0.22
C HIS A 170 -4.23 -11.75 1.10
N GLU A 171 -4.26 -13.08 1.06
CA GLU A 171 -4.04 -13.95 2.23
C GLU A 171 -2.66 -13.73 2.84
N ARG A 172 -1.59 -13.78 2.02
CA ARG A 172 -0.23 -13.49 2.49
C ARG A 172 -0.09 -12.10 3.09
N MET A 173 -0.72 -11.09 2.48
CA MET A 173 -0.74 -9.74 3.02
C MET A 173 -1.39 -9.71 4.42
N LEU A 174 -2.51 -10.42 4.62
CA LEU A 174 -3.17 -10.49 5.92
C LEU A 174 -2.31 -11.20 6.96
N GLU A 175 -1.67 -12.32 6.60
CA GLU A 175 -0.74 -13.03 7.48
C GLU A 175 0.40 -12.14 7.96
N GLU A 176 1.04 -11.39 7.05
CA GLU A 176 2.10 -10.45 7.44
C GLU A 176 1.58 -9.30 8.32
N LEU A 177 0.37 -8.80 8.06
CA LEU A 177 -0.23 -7.77 8.91
C LEU A 177 -0.54 -8.29 10.32
N GLU A 178 -1.01 -9.53 10.46
CA GLU A 178 -1.22 -10.16 11.77
C GLU A 178 0.10 -10.36 12.53
N LYS A 179 1.17 -10.81 11.85
CA LYS A 179 2.52 -10.87 12.45
C LYS A 179 2.99 -9.49 12.93
N ALA A 180 2.79 -8.46 12.11
CA ALA A 180 3.15 -7.08 12.49
C ALA A 180 2.33 -6.59 13.70
N LYS A 181 1.06 -6.97 13.83
CA LYS A 181 0.24 -6.66 15.00
C LYS A 181 0.74 -7.38 16.26
N ALA A 182 1.08 -8.66 16.17
CA ALA A 182 1.64 -9.41 17.29
C ALA A 182 2.94 -8.75 17.81
N LEU A 183 3.87 -8.43 16.90
CA LEU A 183 5.10 -7.72 17.27
C LEU A 183 4.84 -6.32 17.82
N GLN A 184 3.80 -5.62 17.33
CA GLN A 184 3.40 -4.33 17.87
C GLN A 184 2.99 -4.46 19.35
N THR A 185 2.20 -5.48 19.70
CA THR A 185 1.81 -5.69 21.11
C THR A 185 3.02 -6.00 22.00
N GLU A 186 4.00 -6.74 21.50
CA GLU A 186 5.26 -7.00 22.23
C GLU A 186 6.10 -5.73 22.38
N ALA A 187 6.20 -4.92 21.33
CA ALA A 187 6.90 -3.63 21.35
C ALA A 187 6.26 -2.65 22.34
N ASP A 188 4.93 -2.61 22.42
CA ASP A 188 4.19 -1.78 23.36
C ASP A 188 4.43 -2.22 24.81
N GLU A 189 4.48 -3.53 25.08
CA GLU A 189 4.83 -4.08 26.39
C GLU A 189 6.27 -3.73 26.81
N ILE A 190 7.22 -3.84 25.88
CA ILE A 190 8.61 -3.42 26.13
C ILE A 190 8.70 -1.91 26.34
N HIS A 191 7.92 -1.13 25.60
CA HIS A 191 7.87 0.31 25.80
C HIS A 191 7.35 0.68 27.18
N ARG A 192 6.33 -0.02 27.68
CA ARG A 192 5.84 0.16 29.07
C ARG A 192 6.94 -0.11 30.09
N LYS A 193 7.66 -1.23 29.96
CA LYS A 193 8.80 -1.57 30.84
C LYS A 193 9.89 -0.51 30.78
N TYR A 194 10.22 -0.02 29.58
CA TYR A 194 11.16 1.07 29.40
C TYR A 194 10.75 2.34 30.17
N VAL A 195 9.48 2.75 30.06
CA VAL A 195 8.96 3.93 30.76
C VAL A 195 9.06 3.75 32.27
N GLU A 196 8.61 2.61 32.80
CA GLU A 196 8.68 2.31 34.23
C GLU A 196 10.12 2.32 34.77
N THR A 197 11.07 1.70 34.05
CA THR A 197 12.49 1.70 34.45
C THR A 197 13.06 3.12 34.39
N ARG A 198 12.68 3.93 33.39
CA ARG A 198 13.14 5.31 33.27
C ARG A 198 12.59 6.21 34.38
N GLU A 199 11.33 6.00 34.78
CA GLU A 199 10.75 6.70 35.93
C GLU A 199 11.48 6.36 37.23
N LYS A 200 11.80 5.08 37.47
CA LYS A 200 12.64 4.64 38.61
C LYS A 200 14.01 5.31 38.58
N ALA A 201 14.68 5.34 37.43
CA ALA A 201 15.96 6.01 37.27
C ALA A 201 15.88 7.51 37.60
N ASN A 202 14.83 8.19 37.10
CA ASN A 202 14.58 9.60 37.36
C ASN A 202 14.32 9.88 38.85
N ALA A 203 13.52 9.05 39.52
CA ALA A 203 13.26 9.19 40.95
C ALA A 203 14.56 9.09 41.79
N VAL A 204 15.44 8.13 41.45
CA VAL A 204 16.77 8.01 42.10
C VAL A 204 17.65 9.23 41.76
N HIS A 205 17.59 9.71 40.53
CA HIS A 205 18.35 10.89 40.10
C HIS A 205 17.94 12.15 40.87
N LEU A 206 16.64 12.42 41.03
CA LEU A 206 16.13 13.55 41.79
C LEU A 206 16.62 13.52 43.24
N LYS A 207 16.54 12.36 43.91
CA LYS A 207 17.10 12.17 45.26
C LYS A 207 18.61 12.42 45.31
N CYS A 208 19.35 11.97 44.30
CA CYS A 208 20.79 12.23 44.21
C CYS A 208 21.09 13.73 44.09
N VAL A 209 20.30 14.47 43.32
CA VAL A 209 20.46 15.92 43.12
C VAL A 209 20.16 16.65 44.41
N GLU A 210 19.04 16.34 45.08
CA GLU A 210 18.66 16.93 46.36
C GLU A 210 19.75 16.73 47.43
N ILE A 211 20.24 15.51 47.61
CA ILE A 211 21.32 15.22 48.57
C ILE A 211 22.61 15.94 48.17
N SER A 212 22.92 16.02 46.87
CA SER A 212 24.11 16.74 46.40
C SER A 212 24.01 18.24 46.71
N GLU A 213 22.82 18.82 46.63
CA GLU A 213 22.55 20.21 46.97
C GLU A 213 22.62 20.44 48.49
N GLN A 214 22.04 19.56 49.30
CA GLN A 214 22.20 19.57 50.76
C GLN A 214 23.68 19.50 51.17
N ILE A 215 24.48 18.62 50.55
CA ILE A 215 25.92 18.53 50.81
C ILE A 215 26.64 19.83 50.43
N LYS A 216 26.29 20.46 49.30
CA LYS A 216 26.86 21.76 48.91
C LYS A 216 26.52 22.85 49.93
N ASN A 217 25.27 22.91 50.37
CA ASN A 217 24.83 23.88 51.37
C ASN A 217 25.54 23.68 52.71
N LEU A 218 25.62 22.44 53.20
CA LEU A 218 26.36 22.12 54.42
C LEU A 218 27.85 22.46 54.32
N ARG A 219 28.50 22.18 53.18
CA ARG A 219 29.89 22.61 52.94
C ARG A 219 30.06 24.12 52.95
N ALA A 220 29.11 24.87 52.39
CA ALA A 220 29.13 26.33 52.43
C ALA A 220 28.98 26.85 53.87
N VAL A 221 28.09 26.27 54.67
CA VAL A 221 27.92 26.61 56.09
C VAL A 221 29.15 26.27 56.91
N ILE A 222 29.78 25.11 56.70
CA ILE A 222 31.03 24.72 57.36
C ILE A 222 32.12 25.73 57.04
N LYS A 223 32.30 26.07 55.75
CA LYS A 223 33.28 27.07 55.32
C LYS A 223 33.03 28.44 55.95
N GLN A 224 31.77 28.89 56.01
CA GLN A 224 31.43 30.14 56.69
C GLN A 224 31.76 30.09 58.18
N LYS A 225 31.47 28.99 58.88
CA LYS A 225 31.82 28.83 60.29
C LYS A 225 33.33 28.79 60.53
N GLU A 226 34.09 28.10 59.68
CA GLU A 226 35.56 28.09 59.73
C GLU A 226 36.13 29.50 59.49
N GLU A 227 35.58 30.26 58.55
CA GLU A 227 35.94 31.66 58.32
C GLU A 227 35.58 32.56 59.51
N GLU A 228 34.45 32.32 60.18
CA GLU A 228 34.06 33.04 61.40
C GLU A 228 34.96 32.67 62.60
N GLU A 229 35.29 31.39 62.79
CA GLU A 229 36.19 30.94 63.84
C GLU A 229 37.61 31.47 63.64
N THR A 230 38.14 31.41 62.42
CA THR A 230 39.45 31.99 62.11
C THR A 230 39.45 33.50 62.33
N LYS A 231 38.39 34.23 61.96
CA LYS A 231 38.24 35.66 62.29
C LYS A 231 38.17 35.91 63.79
N LYS A 232 37.42 35.10 64.55
CA LYS A 232 37.35 35.19 66.02
C LYS A 232 38.71 34.90 66.66
N GLN A 233 39.40 33.86 66.23
CA GLN A 233 40.75 33.54 66.70
C GLN A 233 41.73 34.67 66.38
N GLN A 234 41.67 35.25 65.18
CA GLN A 234 42.48 36.42 64.82
C GLN A 234 42.16 37.64 65.69
N LEU A 235 40.88 37.91 65.96
CA LEU A 235 40.45 38.98 66.86
C LEU A 235 40.92 38.74 68.30
N ASP A 236 40.83 37.52 68.81
CA ASP A 236 41.28 37.16 70.15
C ASP A 236 42.81 37.20 70.27
N LEU A 237 43.54 36.77 69.23
CA LEU A 237 45.00 36.95 69.12
C LEU A 237 45.35 38.44 69.13
N LYS A 238 44.65 39.27 68.33
CA LYS A 238 44.84 40.72 68.34
C LYS A 238 44.59 41.32 69.72
N LYS A 239 43.49 40.96 70.40
CA LYS A 239 43.19 41.41 71.77
C LYS A 239 44.22 40.94 72.80
N LYS A 240 44.75 39.72 72.68
CA LYS A 240 45.83 39.22 73.55
C LYS A 240 47.12 40.00 73.36
N ILE A 241 47.51 40.26 72.10
CA ILE A 241 48.67 41.07 71.75
C ILE A 241 48.48 42.51 72.25
N GLU A 242 47.29 43.08 72.07
CA GLU A 242 46.91 44.40 72.56
C GLU A 242 47.02 44.49 74.09
N ASN A 243 46.43 43.56 74.84
CA ASN A 243 46.52 43.52 76.31
C ASN A 243 47.98 43.36 76.79
N TYR A 244 48.77 42.52 76.12
CA TYR A 244 50.18 42.35 76.42
C TYR A 244 51.01 43.62 76.13
N ALA A 245 50.71 44.31 75.04
CA ALA A 245 51.34 45.57 74.67
C ALA A 245 50.96 46.70 75.64
N LEU A 246 49.68 46.80 76.04
CA LEU A 246 49.21 47.71 77.08
C LEU A 246 49.87 47.46 78.44
N GLU A 247 50.08 46.19 78.82
CA GLU A 247 50.82 45.85 80.04
C GLU A 247 52.31 46.25 79.96
N LYS A 248 52.97 46.02 78.82
CA LYS A 248 54.34 46.49 78.59
C LYS A 248 54.46 48.01 78.65
N LEU A 249 53.50 48.72 78.07
CA LEU A 249 53.40 50.19 78.12
C LEU A 249 53.26 50.68 79.57
N LYS A 250 52.35 50.09 80.36
CA LYS A 250 52.17 50.40 81.78
C LYS A 250 53.41 50.08 82.63
N LYS A 251 54.20 49.07 82.24
CA LYS A 251 55.46 48.66 82.89
C LYS A 251 56.69 49.42 82.35
N GLY A 252 56.53 50.39 81.44
CA GLY A 252 57.62 51.23 80.91
C GLY A 252 58.65 50.49 80.04
N LYS A 253 58.30 49.32 79.49
CA LYS A 253 59.19 48.51 78.64
C LYS A 253 59.06 48.92 77.17
N LYS A 254 60.15 48.86 76.40
CA LYS A 254 60.17 49.16 74.96
C LYS A 254 59.20 48.25 74.21
N LEU A 255 58.32 48.83 73.40
CA LEU A 255 57.37 48.14 72.52
C LEU A 255 58.05 47.73 71.21
N SER A 256 57.65 46.58 70.65
CA SER A 256 57.98 46.22 69.26
C SER A 256 57.19 47.10 68.27
N PHE A 257 57.71 47.32 67.06
CA PHE A 257 57.05 48.12 66.02
C PHE A 257 55.65 47.60 65.69
N ASP A 258 55.47 46.28 65.66
CA ASP A 258 54.18 45.65 65.41
C ASP A 258 53.19 45.82 66.58
N GLU A 259 53.69 45.84 67.83
CA GLU A 259 52.87 46.09 69.03
C GLU A 259 52.43 47.56 69.11
N PHE A 260 53.30 48.49 68.71
CA PHE A 260 53.00 49.93 68.63
C PHE A 260 51.97 50.26 67.54
N LYS A 261 52.12 49.66 66.36
CA LYS A 261 51.20 49.86 65.22
C LYS A 261 49.77 49.43 65.55
N ILE A 262 49.61 48.29 66.23
CA ILE A 262 48.28 47.78 66.64
C ILE A 262 47.60 48.72 67.66
N LEU A 263 48.36 49.30 68.59
CA LEU A 263 47.82 50.23 69.59
C LEU A 263 47.49 51.62 69.00
N ALA A 264 48.26 52.08 68.02
CA ALA A 264 48.04 53.34 67.31
C ALA A 264 46.81 53.27 66.37
N GLU A 265 46.64 52.16 65.63
CA GLU A 265 45.48 51.95 64.75
C GLU A 265 44.14 51.87 65.53
N GLN A 266 44.17 51.57 66.83
CA GLN A 266 42.98 51.51 67.69
C GLN A 266 42.80 52.73 68.61
N GLY A 267 43.64 53.76 68.49
CA GLY A 267 43.49 55.04 69.21
C GLY A 267 43.71 54.97 70.73
N LYS A 268 44.55 54.05 71.21
CA LYS A 268 44.87 53.87 72.65
C LYS A 268 46.23 54.45 73.06
N ILE A 269 46.86 55.20 72.17
CA ILE A 269 48.09 55.98 72.37
C ILE A 269 47.87 57.36 71.76
#